data_AF-A0A4V1XL02-F1
#
_entry.id   AF-A0A4V1XL02-F1
#
_cell.length_a   1.000
_cell.length_b   1.000
_cell.length_c   1.000
_cell.angle_alpha   90.00
_cell.angle_beta   90.00
_cell.angle_gamma   90.00
#
_symmetry.space_group_name_H-M   'P 1'
#
loop_
_entity.id
_entity.type
_entity.pdbx_description
1 polymer ?
#
loop_
_entity_poly.entity_id
_entity_poly.type
_entity_poly.pdbx_seq_one_letter_code
_entity_poly.pdbx_strand_id
1 'polypeptide(L)'
;MNSQKAIDALQGVLPPSQFALKGTGKYETLNTETYQSGLNTDLLPACIFQPKSAKDVSIFVQTIKPFVLSGDTAFAVVGGGANPPLVIEYEVVLASGDIVNANETSNADLWRALRGGGNNFGIVTRYEMRTFEQGQLYGGSISYQATEFPNQIEALVSELQKPDASHDTHLMMSLGYTAAFGPAPVGMNQTYYTRAVEKPPVLEPFTSLKTQIGDLNTMRMPSLSEAAGEQHGDVPALQRSAYMNVTVKAHVDTLIAGAEI
;
A
#
# COMPACT_ATOMS: atom_id res chain seq x y z
N MET A 1 5.88 6.21 30.36
CA MET A 1 6.96 6.76 29.52
C MET A 1 6.96 8.27 29.67
N ASN A 2 8.11 8.88 29.95
CA ASN A 2 8.25 10.33 30.03
C ASN A 2 9.00 10.81 28.79
N SER A 3 8.26 11.05 27.71
CA SER A 3 8.82 11.46 26.42
C SER A 3 9.33 12.90 26.38
N GLN A 4 9.09 13.72 27.42
CA GLN A 4 9.46 15.13 27.40
C GLN A 4 10.97 15.33 27.27
N LYS A 5 11.77 14.57 28.03
CA LYS A 5 13.24 14.64 27.95
C LYS A 5 13.76 14.31 26.55
N ALA A 6 13.14 13.34 25.87
CA ALA A 6 13.50 12.96 24.51
C ALA A 6 13.13 14.07 23.51
N ILE A 7 11.96 14.69 23.68
CA ILE A 7 11.52 15.83 22.86
C ILE A 7 12.47 17.02 23.04
N ASP A 8 12.81 17.38 24.28
CA ASP A 8 13.72 18.49 24.58
C ASP A 8 15.11 18.26 23.96
N ALA A 9 15.63 17.03 24.07
CA ALA A 9 16.90 16.65 23.46
C ALA A 9 16.86 16.79 21.93
N LEU A 10 15.77 16.35 21.29
CA LEU A 10 15.59 16.46 19.84
C LEU A 10 15.46 17.92 19.39
N GLN A 11 14.68 18.74 20.08
CA GLN A 11 14.53 20.16 19.75
C GLN A 11 15.81 20.98 19.99
N GLY A 12 16.73 20.49 20.83
CA GLY A 12 18.05 21.09 21.02
C GLY A 12 19.01 20.90 19.84
N VAL A 13 18.76 19.93 18.96
CA VAL A 13 19.67 19.57 17.84
C VAL A 13 19.01 19.63 16.46
N LEU A 14 17.68 19.73 16.39
CA LEU A 14 16.91 19.81 15.16
C LEU A 14 16.00 21.05 15.15
N PRO A 15 15.73 21.65 13.97
CA PRO A 15 14.89 22.84 13.86
C PRO A 15 13.49 22.67 14.50
N PRO A 16 13.03 23.61 15.36
CA PRO A 16 11.70 23.54 15.98
C PRO A 16 10.54 23.43 14.99
N SER A 17 10.68 24.01 13.79
CA SER A 17 9.68 23.97 12.73
C SER A 17 9.38 22.56 12.20
N GLN A 18 10.29 21.59 12.41
CA GLN A 18 10.11 20.20 12.03
C GLN A 18 9.26 19.41 13.02
N PHE A 19 8.95 19.96 14.19
CA PHE A 19 8.16 19.30 15.21
C PHE A 19 6.71 19.78 15.18
N ALA A 20 5.80 18.90 15.57
CA ALA A 20 4.41 19.21 15.88
C ALA A 20 4.11 18.60 17.25
N LEU A 21 3.87 19.45 18.25
CA LEU A 21 3.61 19.02 19.62
C LEU A 21 2.12 18.76 19.81
N LYS A 22 1.78 17.77 20.64
CA LYS A 22 0.39 17.45 20.96
C LYS A 22 -0.38 18.69 21.45
N GLY A 23 -1.61 18.87 20.95
CA GLY A 23 -2.44 20.03 21.24
C GLY A 23 -2.18 21.26 20.36
N THR A 24 -1.23 21.20 19.41
CA THR A 24 -1.08 22.22 18.37
C THR A 24 -1.96 21.89 17.16
N GLY A 25 -2.47 22.91 16.44
CA GLY A 25 -3.26 22.67 15.23
C GLY A 25 -2.52 21.84 14.18
N LYS A 26 -1.21 22.06 14.03
CA LYS A 26 -0.34 21.25 13.17
C LYS A 26 -0.33 19.78 13.56
N TYR A 27 -0.30 19.48 14.86
CA TYR A 27 -0.33 18.10 15.34
C TYR A 27 -1.68 17.45 15.07
N GLU A 28 -2.79 18.14 15.33
CA GLU A 28 -4.12 17.57 15.11
C GLU A 28 -4.31 17.18 13.64
N THR A 29 -4.04 18.10 12.70
CA THR A 29 -4.09 17.80 11.26
C THR A 29 -3.22 16.60 10.89
N LEU A 30 -1.97 16.55 11.37
CA LEU A 30 -1.07 15.45 11.06
C LEU A 30 -1.57 14.12 11.64
N ASN A 31 -2.13 14.11 12.85
CA ASN A 31 -2.56 12.87 13.50
C ASN A 31 -3.93 12.37 13.01
N THR A 32 -4.81 13.25 12.52
CA THR A 32 -6.19 12.86 12.16
C THR A 32 -6.46 12.82 10.67
N GLU A 33 -5.69 13.51 9.83
CA GLU A 33 -6.03 13.65 8.40
C GLU A 33 -5.03 12.97 7.46
N THR A 34 -3.84 12.58 7.95
CA THR A 34 -2.78 12.04 7.07
C THR A 34 -2.75 10.52 6.96
N TYR A 35 -3.44 9.81 7.87
CA TYR A 35 -3.47 8.35 7.86
C TYR A 35 -4.60 7.84 6.99
N GLN A 36 -4.31 6.79 6.20
CA GLN A 36 -5.35 6.09 5.45
C GLN A 36 -6.35 5.40 6.40
N SER A 37 -5.87 4.70 7.43
CA SER A 37 -6.74 4.05 8.41
C SER A 37 -6.88 4.85 9.70
N GLY A 38 -8.12 4.96 10.19
CA GLY A 38 -8.44 5.55 11.49
C GLY A 38 -7.81 4.80 12.68
N LEU A 39 -7.37 3.54 12.52
CA LEU A 39 -6.66 2.83 13.59
C LEU A 39 -5.32 3.49 13.97
N ASN A 40 -4.65 4.13 13.00
CA ASN A 40 -3.35 4.74 13.25
C ASN A 40 -3.45 6.02 14.08
N THR A 41 -4.61 6.68 14.07
CA THR A 41 -4.85 7.91 14.85
C THR A 41 -4.93 7.64 16.36
N ASP A 42 -5.21 6.39 16.75
CA ASP A 42 -5.28 5.92 18.14
C ASP A 42 -3.91 5.91 18.85
N LEU A 43 -2.79 5.96 18.11
CA LEU A 43 -1.43 5.93 18.67
C LEU A 43 -1.07 7.17 19.50
N LEU A 44 -1.73 8.31 19.26
CA LEU A 44 -1.63 9.57 20.00
C LEU A 44 -0.18 9.94 20.45
N PRO A 45 0.78 10.09 19.52
CA PRO A 45 2.17 10.37 19.86
C PRO A 45 2.33 11.68 20.64
N ALA A 46 3.33 11.77 21.52
CA ALA A 46 3.60 13.02 22.24
C ALA A 46 4.08 14.16 21.31
N CYS A 47 4.71 13.79 20.20
CA CYS A 47 5.22 14.70 19.19
C CYS A 47 5.31 13.99 17.83
N ILE A 48 5.07 14.73 16.74
CA ILE A 48 5.31 14.29 15.37
C ILE A 48 6.49 15.06 14.81
N PHE A 49 7.49 14.33 14.29
CA PHE A 49 8.68 14.89 13.66
C PHE A 49 8.60 14.73 12.13
N GLN A 50 8.83 15.81 11.39
CA GLN A 50 8.80 15.86 9.93
C GLN A 50 10.22 16.18 9.38
N PRO A 51 11.08 15.17 9.22
CA PRO A 51 12.43 15.36 8.69
C PRO A 51 12.38 15.92 7.26
N LYS A 52 13.42 16.65 6.86
CA LYS A 52 13.56 17.21 5.51
C LYS A 52 14.74 16.61 4.74
N SER A 53 15.58 15.81 5.40
CA SER A 53 16.73 15.15 4.79
C SER A 53 17.08 13.85 5.51
N ALA A 54 17.88 13.00 4.87
CA ALA A 54 18.45 11.82 5.52
C ALA A 54 19.34 12.18 6.72
N LYS A 55 19.97 13.36 6.69
CA LYS A 55 20.75 13.89 7.82
C LYS A 55 19.86 14.17 9.03
N ASP A 56 18.67 14.74 8.83
CA ASP A 56 17.72 14.98 9.92
C ASP A 56 17.29 13.66 10.57
N VAL A 57 17.03 12.63 9.75
CA VAL A 57 16.67 11.29 10.21
C VAL A 57 17.85 10.65 10.97
N SER A 58 19.07 10.79 10.46
CA SER A 58 20.30 10.32 11.13
C SER A 58 20.47 10.98 12.51
N ILE A 59 20.34 12.31 12.60
CA ILE A 59 20.40 13.05 13.86
C ILE A 59 19.31 12.60 14.82
N PHE A 60 18.07 12.43 14.31
CA PHE A 60 16.95 11.93 15.11
C PHE A 60 17.25 10.56 15.71
N VAL A 61 17.68 9.59 14.89
CA VAL A 61 17.98 8.22 15.32
C VAL A 61 19.07 8.22 16.38
N GLN A 62 20.16 8.97 16.16
CA GLN A 62 21.26 9.05 17.13
C GLN A 62 20.82 9.68 18.46
N THR A 63 19.99 10.73 18.39
CA THR A 63 19.55 11.49 19.56
C THR A 63 18.53 10.72 20.40
N ILE A 64 17.60 10.00 19.75
CA ILE A 64 16.52 9.29 20.45
C ILE A 64 16.98 7.94 21.02
N LYS A 65 18.02 7.32 20.43
CA LYS A 65 18.56 6.00 20.79
C LYS A 65 18.71 5.75 22.30
N PRO A 66 19.37 6.60 23.11
CA PRO A 66 19.52 6.33 24.54
C PRO A 66 18.17 6.23 25.28
N PHE A 67 17.18 7.04 24.88
CA PHE A 67 15.83 7.04 25.47
C PHE A 67 15.00 5.83 25.06
N VAL A 68 15.22 5.31 23.85
CA VAL A 68 14.58 4.07 23.39
C VAL A 68 15.17 2.87 24.11
N LEU A 69 16.50 2.80 24.23
CA LEU A 69 17.20 1.67 24.87
C LEU A 69 16.96 1.61 26.39
N SER A 70 16.75 2.75 27.05
CA SER A 70 16.35 2.79 28.47
C SER A 70 14.88 2.44 28.69
N GLY A 71 14.06 2.41 27.64
CA GLY A 71 12.60 2.24 27.72
C GLY A 71 11.86 3.52 28.14
N ASP A 72 12.52 4.69 28.14
CA ASP A 72 11.90 5.96 28.50
C ASP A 72 10.87 6.43 27.46
N THR A 73 11.10 6.11 26.18
CA THR A 73 10.21 6.41 25.07
C THR A 73 10.27 5.34 23.97
N ALA A 74 9.26 5.30 23.12
CA ALA A 74 9.29 4.61 21.84
C ALA A 74 8.99 5.60 20.72
N PHE A 75 9.26 5.21 19.47
CA PHE A 75 8.82 5.96 18.29
C PHE A 75 8.33 4.99 17.22
N ALA A 76 7.49 5.50 16.32
CA ALA A 76 7.03 4.80 15.14
C ALA A 76 7.36 5.63 13.90
N VAL A 77 7.54 4.97 12.77
CA VAL A 77 7.77 5.61 11.48
C VAL A 77 6.52 5.44 10.64
N VAL A 78 5.95 6.55 10.19
CA VAL A 78 4.87 6.54 9.21
C VAL A 78 5.50 6.35 7.84
N GLY A 79 5.41 5.14 7.30
CA GLY A 79 5.93 4.79 5.97
C GLY A 79 4.89 4.95 4.87
N GLY A 80 5.35 5.16 3.62
CA GLY A 80 4.50 5.30 2.44
C GLY A 80 3.88 4.00 1.89
N GLY A 81 3.92 2.90 2.66
CA GLY A 81 3.23 1.63 2.37
C GLY A 81 3.72 0.81 1.17
N ALA A 82 4.42 1.40 0.20
CA ALA A 82 4.87 0.70 -1.00
C ALA A 82 6.24 0.02 -0.82
N ASN A 83 6.33 -1.25 -1.22
CA ASN A 83 7.58 -1.92 -1.59
C ASN A 83 7.59 -2.10 -3.11
N PRO A 84 8.04 -1.09 -3.88
CA PRO A 84 7.99 -1.18 -5.33
C PRO A 84 8.93 -2.30 -5.82
N PRO A 85 8.49 -3.19 -6.71
CA PRO A 85 9.34 -4.26 -7.23
C PRO A 85 10.51 -3.72 -8.07
N LEU A 86 10.46 -2.47 -8.52
CA LEU A 86 11.42 -1.87 -9.47
C LEU A 86 12.51 -1.02 -8.82
N VAL A 87 12.67 -1.10 -7.49
CA VAL A 87 13.73 -0.37 -6.79
C VAL A 87 15.10 -0.97 -7.11
N ILE A 88 16.01 -0.14 -7.58
CA ILE A 88 17.39 -0.50 -7.91
C ILE A 88 18.39 -0.02 -6.86
N GLU A 89 18.05 1.03 -6.11
CA GLU A 89 18.87 1.53 -5.01
C GLU A 89 18.00 2.13 -3.89
N TYR A 90 18.42 1.88 -2.65
CA TYR A 90 17.89 2.53 -1.46
C TYR A 90 18.96 3.40 -0.81
N GLU A 91 18.59 4.61 -0.39
CA GLU A 91 19.33 5.34 0.65
C GLU A 91 18.67 5.04 1.99
N VAL A 92 19.46 4.58 2.96
CA VAL A 92 18.97 4.02 4.22
C VAL A 92 19.71 4.63 5.40
N VAL A 93 18.97 5.07 6.40
CA VAL A 93 19.51 5.43 7.72
C VAL A 93 19.42 4.23 8.64
N LEU A 94 20.57 3.71 9.08
CA LEU A 94 20.67 2.56 9.98
C LEU A 94 20.43 2.95 11.44
N ALA A 95 20.26 1.95 12.31
CA ALA A 95 20.15 2.15 13.76
C ALA A 95 21.43 2.72 14.43
N SER A 96 22.57 2.71 13.72
CA SER A 96 23.78 3.43 14.11
C SER A 96 23.66 4.94 13.88
N GLY A 97 22.78 5.36 12.97
CA GLY A 97 22.72 6.71 12.41
C GLY A 97 23.46 6.84 11.07
N ASP A 98 24.19 5.81 10.63
CA ASP A 98 24.90 5.87 9.34
C ASP A 98 23.92 5.92 8.18
N ILE A 99 24.27 6.71 7.17
CA ILE A 99 23.54 6.82 5.91
C ILE A 99 24.29 5.96 4.89
N VAL A 100 23.64 4.92 4.38
CA VAL A 100 24.22 3.95 3.45
C VAL A 100 23.38 3.82 2.19
N ASN A 101 24.04 3.48 1.07
CA ASN A 101 23.36 3.06 -0.15
C ASN A 101 23.33 1.53 -0.24
N ALA A 102 22.17 0.99 -0.53
CA ALA A 102 21.94 -0.44 -0.73
C ALA A 102 21.43 -0.71 -2.15
N ASN A 103 22.22 -1.43 -2.94
CA ASN A 103 21.91 -1.86 -4.30
C ASN A 103 22.49 -3.26 -4.56
N GLU A 104 22.45 -3.73 -5.81
CA GLU A 104 22.91 -5.08 -6.18
C GLU A 104 24.39 -5.35 -5.88
N THR A 105 25.23 -4.31 -5.80
CA THR A 105 26.69 -4.43 -5.64
C THR A 105 27.25 -3.82 -4.35
N SER A 106 26.48 -2.98 -3.65
CA SER A 106 26.82 -2.33 -2.38
C SER A 106 25.75 -2.61 -1.34
N ASN A 107 26.11 -3.15 -0.18
CA ASN A 107 25.17 -3.60 0.86
C ASN A 107 24.04 -4.48 0.27
N ALA A 108 24.43 -5.45 -0.57
CA ALA A 108 23.49 -6.24 -1.38
C ALA A 108 22.56 -7.15 -0.54
N ASP A 109 23.01 -7.56 0.64
CA ASP A 109 22.20 -8.23 1.65
C ASP A 109 21.09 -7.31 2.18
N LEU A 110 21.41 -6.07 2.55
CA LEU A 110 20.44 -5.04 2.95
C LEU A 110 19.47 -4.72 1.81
N TRP A 111 19.97 -4.57 0.58
CA TRP A 111 19.13 -4.33 -0.60
C TRP A 111 18.10 -5.45 -0.81
N ARG A 112 18.50 -6.72 -0.66
CA ARG A 112 17.58 -7.86 -0.73
C ARG A 112 16.59 -7.88 0.43
N ALA A 113 17.06 -7.60 1.65
CA ALA A 113 16.22 -7.62 2.85
C ALA A 113 15.11 -6.55 2.82
N LEU A 114 15.39 -5.37 2.26
CA LEU A 114 14.42 -4.28 2.15
C LEU A 114 13.31 -4.55 1.12
N ARG A 115 13.48 -5.49 0.18
CA ARG A 115 12.47 -5.87 -0.84
C ARG A 115 11.41 -6.84 -0.31
N GLY A 116 10.97 -6.62 0.92
CA GLY A 116 9.95 -7.42 1.61
C GLY A 116 10.00 -7.32 3.13
N GLY A 117 11.16 -6.97 3.69
CA GLY A 117 11.36 -6.83 5.13
C GLY A 117 10.90 -5.50 5.74
N GLY A 118 10.40 -4.56 4.93
CA GLY A 118 9.94 -3.26 5.40
C GLY A 118 11.02 -2.44 6.10
N ASN A 119 10.65 -1.68 7.12
CA ASN A 119 11.55 -0.80 7.88
C ASN A 119 12.34 -1.51 9.00
N ASN A 120 12.37 -2.84 9.05
CA ASN A 120 13.08 -3.60 10.09
C ASN A 120 14.61 -3.38 10.07
N PHE A 121 15.17 -2.99 8.92
CA PHE A 121 16.61 -2.89 8.71
C PHE A 121 17.12 -1.44 8.65
N GLY A 122 16.22 -0.46 8.77
CA GLY A 122 16.54 0.97 8.72
C GLY A 122 15.40 1.80 8.16
N ILE A 123 15.60 3.12 8.18
CA ILE A 123 14.65 4.08 7.62
C ILE A 123 15.11 4.43 6.21
N VAL A 124 14.36 4.00 5.20
CA VAL A 124 14.63 4.36 3.80
C VAL A 124 14.24 5.82 3.57
N THR A 125 15.19 6.63 3.10
CA THR A 125 15.02 8.07 2.85
C THR A 125 14.95 8.40 1.37
N ARG A 126 15.45 7.53 0.49
CA ARG A 126 15.37 7.65 -0.97
C ARG A 126 15.17 6.28 -1.61
N TYR A 127 14.32 6.25 -2.63
CA TYR A 127 14.16 5.13 -3.55
C TYR A 127 14.63 5.58 -4.93
N GLU A 128 15.51 4.79 -5.56
CA GLU A 128 15.80 4.91 -6.99
C GLU A 128 15.13 3.76 -7.72
N MET A 129 14.29 4.06 -8.70
CA MET A 129 13.44 3.06 -9.36
C MET A 129 13.63 3.11 -10.87
N ARG A 130 13.56 1.93 -11.51
CA ARG A 130 13.42 1.85 -12.96
C ARG A 130 12.01 2.28 -13.35
N THR A 131 11.93 3.13 -14.36
CA THR A 131 10.67 3.50 -15.02
C THR A 131 10.59 2.81 -16.37
N PHE A 132 9.38 2.74 -16.91
CA PHE A 132 9.10 2.23 -18.24
C PHE A 132 7.98 3.06 -18.86
N GLU A 133 7.93 3.07 -20.19
CA GLU A 133 6.84 3.73 -20.91
C GLU A 133 5.57 2.91 -20.76
N GLN A 134 4.48 3.57 -20.35
CA GLN A 134 3.16 2.97 -20.25
C GLN A 134 2.15 3.84 -21.01
N GLY A 135 1.62 3.31 -22.10
CA GLY A 135 0.53 3.92 -22.86
C GLY A 135 -0.84 3.67 -22.21
N GLN A 136 -1.90 3.87 -23.01
CA GLN A 136 -3.24 3.47 -22.59
C GLN A 136 -3.30 1.95 -22.35
N LEU A 137 -4.13 1.59 -21.39
CA LEU A 137 -4.46 0.22 -21.02
C LEU A 137 -5.98 0.05 -21.16
N TYR A 138 -6.47 -1.17 -21.32
CA TYR A 138 -7.92 -1.43 -21.28
C TYR A 138 -8.30 -1.94 -19.90
N GLY A 139 -9.23 -1.29 -19.22
CA GLY A 139 -9.65 -1.75 -17.90
C GLY A 139 -10.53 -0.78 -17.12
N GLY A 140 -10.84 -1.17 -15.90
CA GLY A 140 -11.76 -0.50 -14.99
C GLY A 140 -12.34 -1.47 -13.96
N SER A 141 -13.39 -1.00 -13.29
CA SER A 141 -14.19 -1.75 -12.32
C SER A 141 -15.47 -2.30 -12.96
N ILE A 142 -15.84 -3.51 -12.57
CA ILE A 142 -17.12 -4.14 -12.91
C ILE A 142 -17.70 -4.76 -11.65
N SER A 143 -18.92 -4.36 -11.31
CA SER A 143 -19.68 -4.93 -10.20
C SER A 143 -20.76 -5.91 -10.68
N TYR A 144 -20.97 -6.98 -9.91
CA TYR A 144 -21.89 -8.06 -10.23
C TYR A 144 -22.50 -8.68 -8.97
N GLN A 145 -23.61 -9.41 -9.15
CA GLN A 145 -24.25 -10.15 -8.06
C GLN A 145 -23.32 -11.27 -7.56
N ALA A 146 -23.19 -11.43 -6.23
CA ALA A 146 -22.29 -12.41 -5.61
C ALA A 146 -22.47 -13.86 -6.13
N THR A 147 -23.64 -14.20 -6.67
CA THR A 147 -23.91 -15.51 -7.28
C THR A 147 -22.99 -15.86 -8.46
N GLU A 148 -22.39 -14.86 -9.13
CA GLU A 148 -21.41 -15.11 -10.20
C GLU A 148 -19.99 -15.34 -9.70
N PHE A 149 -19.71 -15.07 -8.42
CA PHE A 149 -18.35 -15.15 -7.88
C PHE A 149 -17.69 -16.53 -8.12
N PRO A 150 -18.39 -17.68 -7.95
CA PRO A 150 -17.81 -18.99 -8.29
C PRO A 150 -17.38 -19.10 -9.77
N ASN A 151 -18.23 -18.66 -10.71
CA ASN A 151 -17.92 -18.66 -12.14
C ASN A 151 -16.68 -17.80 -12.45
N GLN A 152 -16.56 -16.67 -11.74
CA GLN A 152 -15.42 -15.76 -11.86
C GLN A 152 -14.12 -16.39 -11.34
N ILE A 153 -14.17 -17.12 -10.22
CA ILE A 153 -13.02 -17.86 -9.69
C ILE A 153 -12.62 -19.01 -10.62
N GLU A 154 -13.58 -19.74 -11.19
CA GLU A 154 -13.29 -20.78 -12.19
C GLU A 154 -12.59 -20.19 -13.42
N ALA A 155 -13.05 -19.05 -13.93
CA ALA A 155 -12.41 -18.34 -15.04
C ALA A 155 -10.98 -17.91 -14.70
N LEU A 156 -10.76 -17.36 -13.49
CA LEU A 156 -9.43 -16.99 -13.01
C LEU A 156 -8.50 -18.20 -12.96
N VAL A 157 -8.93 -19.29 -12.31
CA VAL A 157 -8.09 -20.49 -12.16
C VAL A 157 -7.79 -21.13 -13.51
N SER A 158 -8.78 -21.18 -14.40
CA SER A 158 -8.61 -21.68 -15.78
C SER A 158 -7.58 -20.87 -16.55
N GLU A 159 -7.62 -19.53 -16.49
CA GLU A 159 -6.61 -18.67 -17.11
C GLU A 159 -5.22 -18.90 -16.50
N LEU A 160 -5.11 -18.93 -15.17
CA LEU A 160 -3.82 -19.09 -14.48
C LEU A 160 -3.16 -20.46 -14.71
N GLN A 161 -3.92 -21.48 -15.10
CA GLN A 161 -3.41 -22.83 -15.38
C GLN A 161 -2.97 -23.02 -16.83
N LYS A 162 -3.25 -22.06 -17.73
CA LYS A 162 -2.79 -22.13 -19.11
C LYS A 162 -1.27 -22.01 -19.19
N PRO A 163 -0.59 -22.81 -20.04
CA PRO A 163 0.84 -22.65 -20.29
C PRO A 163 1.21 -21.26 -20.85
N ASP A 164 0.27 -20.62 -21.53
CA ASP A 164 0.37 -19.31 -22.17
C ASP A 164 -0.50 -18.24 -21.49
N ALA A 165 -0.75 -18.39 -20.18
CA ALA A 165 -1.47 -17.40 -19.39
C ALA A 165 -0.91 -15.99 -19.62
N SER A 166 -1.80 -15.01 -19.78
CA SER A 166 -1.40 -13.65 -20.16
C SER A 166 -0.50 -12.99 -19.12
N HIS A 167 0.68 -12.50 -19.55
CA HIS A 167 1.56 -11.67 -18.74
C HIS A 167 1.15 -10.19 -18.71
N ASP A 168 0.23 -9.79 -19.58
CA ASP A 168 -0.23 -8.41 -19.72
C ASP A 168 -1.56 -8.16 -18.96
N THR A 169 -2.07 -9.16 -18.23
CA THR A 169 -3.36 -9.09 -17.54
C THR A 169 -3.20 -8.93 -16.04
N HIS A 170 -3.92 -7.97 -15.46
CA HIS A 170 -4.14 -7.82 -14.02
C HIS A 170 -5.62 -8.10 -13.71
N LEU A 171 -5.85 -8.96 -12.74
CA LEU A 171 -7.18 -9.27 -12.20
C LEU A 171 -7.12 -9.13 -10.68
N MET A 172 -7.90 -8.19 -10.15
CA MET A 172 -8.24 -8.16 -8.73
C MET A 172 -9.73 -8.42 -8.59
N MET A 173 -10.06 -9.45 -7.82
CA MET A 173 -11.43 -9.90 -7.62
C MET A 173 -11.77 -9.71 -6.16
N SER A 174 -12.85 -8.99 -5.89
CA SER A 174 -13.28 -8.68 -4.53
C SER A 174 -14.72 -9.13 -4.35
N LEU A 175 -15.03 -9.62 -3.17
CA LEU A 175 -16.38 -9.84 -2.69
C LEU A 175 -16.54 -9.05 -1.41
N GLY A 176 -17.57 -8.20 -1.34
CA GLY A 176 -17.73 -7.30 -0.20
C GLY A 176 -19.19 -7.04 0.12
N TYR A 177 -19.45 -6.71 1.38
CA TYR A 177 -20.75 -6.23 1.84
C TYR A 177 -20.78 -4.70 1.83
N THR A 178 -21.87 -4.14 1.31
CA THR A 178 -22.21 -2.73 1.52
C THR A 178 -23.72 -2.59 1.70
N ALA A 179 -24.12 -1.84 2.73
CA ALA A 179 -25.52 -1.61 3.02
C ALA A 179 -26.28 -0.94 1.85
N ALA A 180 -25.57 -0.23 0.96
CA ALA A 180 -26.15 0.41 -0.22
C ALA A 180 -26.76 -0.59 -1.22
N PHE A 181 -26.25 -1.83 -1.27
CA PHE A 181 -26.74 -2.87 -2.18
C PHE A 181 -27.55 -3.98 -1.47
N GLY A 182 -27.96 -3.74 -0.22
CA GLY A 182 -28.78 -4.65 0.56
C GLY A 182 -27.98 -5.69 1.35
N PRO A 183 -28.62 -6.79 1.82
CA PRO A 183 -28.00 -7.75 2.72
C PRO A 183 -27.03 -8.72 2.03
N ALA A 184 -27.11 -8.85 0.71
CA ALA A 184 -26.26 -9.76 -0.05
C ALA A 184 -24.91 -9.10 -0.38
N PRO A 185 -23.79 -9.85 -0.37
CA PRO A 185 -22.52 -9.35 -0.89
C PRO A 185 -22.63 -8.96 -2.37
N VAL A 186 -21.74 -8.07 -2.79
CA VAL A 186 -21.55 -7.66 -4.18
C VAL A 186 -20.13 -8.00 -4.58
N GLY A 187 -19.98 -8.61 -5.75
CA GLY A 187 -18.68 -8.82 -6.37
C GLY A 187 -18.24 -7.56 -7.09
N MET A 188 -16.96 -7.21 -6.96
CA MET A 188 -16.35 -6.11 -7.69
C MET A 188 -14.99 -6.57 -8.20
N ASN A 189 -14.86 -6.63 -9.53
CA ASN A 189 -13.60 -6.94 -10.18
C ASN A 189 -12.96 -5.66 -10.70
N GLN A 190 -11.70 -5.46 -10.40
CA GLN A 190 -10.85 -4.49 -11.07
C GLN A 190 -9.95 -5.24 -12.04
N THR A 191 -10.16 -5.01 -13.33
CA THR A 191 -9.49 -5.78 -14.39
C THR A 191 -8.79 -4.83 -15.33
N TYR A 192 -7.55 -5.16 -15.68
CA TYR A 192 -6.74 -4.36 -16.58
C TYR A 192 -5.94 -5.26 -17.52
N TYR A 193 -5.86 -4.84 -18.78
CA TYR A 193 -4.94 -5.35 -19.77
C TYR A 193 -3.97 -4.23 -20.13
N THR A 194 -2.68 -4.45 -19.87
CA THR A 194 -1.65 -3.40 -19.87
C THR A 194 -1.29 -2.90 -21.27
N ARG A 195 -1.80 -3.56 -22.32
CA ARG A 195 -1.66 -3.13 -23.72
C ARG A 195 -2.87 -2.31 -24.15
N ALA A 196 -2.64 -1.46 -25.15
CA ALA A 196 -3.69 -0.66 -25.79
C ALA A 196 -4.55 -1.50 -26.75
N VAL A 197 -5.25 -2.50 -26.22
CA VAL A 197 -6.18 -3.37 -26.95
C VAL A 197 -7.54 -3.30 -26.27
N GLU A 198 -8.52 -2.75 -26.97
CA GLU A 198 -9.89 -2.66 -26.46
C GLU A 198 -10.53 -4.06 -26.41
N LYS A 199 -11.17 -4.39 -25.27
CA LYS A 199 -11.90 -5.67 -25.06
C LYS A 199 -11.07 -6.90 -25.45
N PRO A 200 -9.89 -7.09 -24.84
CA PRO A 200 -9.03 -8.22 -25.15
C PRO A 200 -9.74 -9.54 -24.75
N PRO A 201 -9.65 -10.62 -25.55
CA PRO A 201 -10.38 -11.86 -25.30
C PRO A 201 -10.16 -12.46 -23.92
N VAL A 202 -8.97 -12.28 -23.33
CA VAL A 202 -8.64 -12.76 -21.97
C VAL A 202 -9.53 -12.17 -20.88
N LEU A 203 -10.08 -10.96 -21.09
CA LEU A 203 -10.97 -10.32 -20.13
C LEU A 203 -12.46 -10.61 -20.39
N GLU A 204 -12.81 -11.23 -21.51
CA GLU A 204 -14.20 -11.53 -21.88
C GLU A 204 -14.95 -12.32 -20.79
N PRO A 205 -14.37 -13.37 -20.16
CA PRO A 205 -15.03 -14.11 -19.07
C PRO A 205 -15.38 -13.26 -17.84
N PHE A 206 -14.68 -12.15 -17.63
CA PHE A 206 -14.86 -11.25 -16.48
C PHE A 206 -15.72 -10.04 -16.81
N THR A 207 -15.87 -9.70 -18.09
CA THR A 207 -16.51 -8.46 -18.56
C THR A 207 -17.87 -8.69 -19.23
N SER A 208 -18.20 -9.93 -19.63
CA SER A 208 -19.45 -10.30 -20.31
C SER A 208 -20.55 -10.87 -19.38
N LEU A 209 -20.46 -10.63 -18.07
CA LEU A 209 -21.42 -11.15 -17.09
C LEU A 209 -22.84 -10.63 -17.31
N LYS A 210 -23.86 -11.49 -17.21
CA LYS A 210 -25.27 -11.09 -17.42
C LYS A 210 -25.88 -10.32 -16.25
N THR A 211 -25.38 -10.51 -15.05
CA THR A 211 -25.90 -9.94 -13.79
C THR A 211 -25.03 -8.77 -13.29
N GLN A 212 -24.48 -8.00 -14.24
CA GLN A 212 -23.74 -6.77 -13.94
C GLN A 212 -24.66 -5.70 -13.35
N ILE A 213 -24.12 -4.93 -12.42
CA ILE A 213 -24.74 -3.71 -11.92
C ILE A 213 -24.27 -2.57 -12.84
N GLY A 214 -25.05 -2.31 -13.89
CA GLY A 214 -24.62 -1.52 -15.06
C GLY A 214 -24.08 -0.11 -14.74
N ASP A 215 -24.64 0.56 -13.73
CA ASP A 215 -24.21 1.91 -13.33
C ASP A 215 -22.83 1.95 -12.68
N LEU A 216 -22.23 0.78 -12.38
CA LEU A 216 -20.92 0.63 -11.72
C LEU A 216 -19.86 0.01 -12.65
N ASN A 217 -20.07 0.06 -13.97
CA ASN A 217 -19.10 -0.40 -14.95
C ASN A 217 -18.30 0.79 -15.50
N THR A 218 -16.98 0.78 -15.28
CA THR A 218 -16.08 1.88 -15.70
C THR A 218 -15.09 1.47 -16.81
N MET A 219 -15.27 0.30 -17.41
CA MET A 219 -14.34 -0.25 -18.41
C MET A 219 -14.14 0.69 -19.59
N ARG A 220 -12.89 1.12 -19.80
CA ARG A 220 -12.50 2.03 -20.89
C ARG A 220 -11.02 1.85 -21.25
N MET A 221 -10.48 2.82 -22.00
CA MET A 221 -9.05 2.91 -22.34
C MET A 221 -8.34 4.01 -21.52
N PRO A 222 -8.18 3.89 -20.19
CA PRO A 222 -7.54 4.95 -19.41
C PRO A 222 -6.01 4.96 -19.61
N SER A 223 -5.39 6.07 -19.26
CA SER A 223 -3.98 6.11 -18.86
C SER A 223 -3.78 5.43 -17.50
N LEU A 224 -2.54 5.04 -17.17
CA LEU A 224 -2.22 4.47 -15.86
C LEU A 224 -2.59 5.42 -14.71
N SER A 225 -2.40 6.73 -14.88
CA SER A 225 -2.75 7.74 -13.86
C SER A 225 -4.25 7.85 -13.63
N GLU A 226 -5.08 7.75 -14.68
CA GLU A 226 -6.53 7.78 -14.53
C GLU A 226 -7.05 6.50 -13.85
N ALA A 227 -6.48 5.35 -14.21
CA ALA A 227 -6.81 4.08 -13.56
C ALA A 227 -6.44 4.08 -12.06
N ALA A 228 -5.25 4.60 -11.72
CA ALA A 228 -4.83 4.74 -10.33
C ALA A 228 -5.71 5.73 -9.54
N GLY A 229 -6.11 6.84 -10.18
CA GLY A 229 -7.03 7.81 -9.58
C GLY A 229 -8.40 7.23 -9.27
N GLU A 230 -8.94 6.40 -10.17
CA GLU A 230 -10.19 5.66 -9.95
C GLU A 230 -10.08 4.70 -8.76
N GLN A 231 -9.05 3.85 -8.73
CA GLN A 231 -8.85 2.91 -7.62
C GLN A 231 -8.67 3.62 -6.27
N HIS A 232 -8.00 4.77 -6.24
CA HIS A 232 -7.86 5.55 -5.03
C HIS A 232 -9.19 6.14 -4.55
N GLY A 233 -10.06 6.56 -5.49
CA GLY A 233 -11.37 7.12 -5.19
C GLY A 233 -12.30 6.15 -4.46
N ASP A 234 -12.11 4.84 -4.63
CA ASP A 234 -12.89 3.79 -3.97
C ASP A 234 -12.49 3.57 -2.49
N VAL A 235 -11.41 4.18 -2.01
CA VAL A 235 -10.89 3.97 -0.65
C VAL A 235 -11.37 5.08 0.28
N PRO A 236 -12.29 4.81 1.23
CA PRO A 236 -12.72 5.83 2.18
C PRO A 236 -11.57 6.22 3.11
N ALA A 237 -11.28 7.52 3.19
CA ALA A 237 -10.31 8.02 4.15
C ALA A 237 -10.80 7.78 5.58
N LEU A 238 -9.87 7.44 6.48
CA LEU A 238 -10.11 7.29 7.93
C LEU A 238 -11.05 6.17 8.34
N GLN A 239 -11.36 5.24 7.44
CA GLN A 239 -12.03 4.00 7.84
C GLN A 239 -11.08 3.14 8.68
N ARG A 240 -11.62 2.52 9.73
CA ARG A 240 -10.88 1.54 10.52
C ARG A 240 -10.73 0.28 9.66
N SER A 241 -9.50 -0.04 9.27
CA SER A 241 -9.21 -1.08 8.27
C SER A 241 -8.03 -1.91 8.73
N ALA A 242 -8.15 -3.22 8.65
CA ALA A 242 -7.06 -4.16 8.84
C ALA A 242 -6.87 -4.97 7.57
N TYR A 243 -5.62 -5.17 7.16
CA TYR A 243 -5.26 -5.94 5.97
C TYR A 243 -4.51 -7.19 6.41
N MET A 244 -4.90 -8.33 5.86
CA MET A 244 -4.23 -9.61 6.05
C MET A 244 -4.04 -10.23 4.66
N ASN A 245 -2.84 -10.74 4.39
CA ASN A 245 -2.51 -11.34 3.11
C ASN A 245 -2.15 -12.81 3.32
N VAL A 246 -2.66 -13.67 2.43
CA VAL A 246 -2.29 -15.08 2.34
C VAL A 246 -1.95 -15.38 0.88
N THR A 247 -0.96 -16.26 0.67
CA THR A 247 -0.61 -16.76 -0.66
C THR A 247 -1.02 -18.22 -0.74
N VAL A 248 -1.86 -18.54 -1.71
CA VAL A 248 -2.35 -19.90 -1.97
C VAL A 248 -2.08 -20.28 -3.42
N LYS A 249 -2.03 -21.58 -3.71
CA LYS A 249 -2.07 -22.06 -5.10
C LYS A 249 -3.44 -21.73 -5.70
N ALA A 250 -3.46 -21.42 -7.01
CA ALA A 250 -4.69 -21.22 -7.75
C ALA A 250 -5.48 -22.54 -7.83
N HIS A 251 -6.46 -22.68 -6.96
CA HIS A 251 -7.33 -23.84 -6.83
C HIS A 251 -8.73 -23.36 -6.49
N VAL A 252 -9.73 -23.82 -7.25
CA VAL A 252 -11.10 -23.31 -7.17
C VAL A 252 -11.66 -23.45 -5.76
N ASP A 253 -11.64 -24.65 -5.18
CA ASP A 253 -12.20 -24.89 -3.84
C ASP A 253 -11.53 -24.05 -2.75
N THR A 254 -10.22 -23.78 -2.89
CA THR A 254 -9.46 -22.99 -1.91
C THR A 254 -9.88 -21.52 -1.96
N LEU A 255 -10.06 -20.99 -3.17
CA LEU A 255 -10.45 -19.60 -3.37
C LEU A 255 -11.93 -19.37 -3.03
N ILE A 256 -12.81 -20.34 -3.33
CA ILE A 256 -14.23 -20.30 -2.92
C ILE A 256 -14.35 -20.37 -1.40
N ALA A 257 -13.64 -21.28 -0.74
CA ALA A 257 -13.67 -21.38 0.72
C ALA A 257 -13.22 -20.07 1.40
N GLY A 258 -12.30 -19.32 0.78
CA GLY A 258 -11.87 -18.01 1.27
C GLY A 258 -12.97 -16.94 1.26
N ALA A 259 -14.01 -17.09 0.43
CA ALA A 259 -15.13 -16.15 0.35
C ALA A 259 -16.22 -16.41 1.41
N GLU A 260 -16.13 -17.52 2.15
CA GLU A 260 -17.09 -17.92 3.19
C GLU A 260 -16.59 -17.59 4.62
N ILE A 261 -15.39 -17.03 4.77
CA ILE A 261 -14.74 -16.65 6.04
C ILE A 261 -15.16 -15.23 6.43
#